data_AF-A0A7S1HJT4-F1
#
_entry.id   AF-A0A7S1HJT4-F1
#
_cell.length_a   1.000
_cell.length_b   1.000
_cell.length_c   1.000
_cell.angle_alpha   90.00
_cell.angle_beta   90.00
_cell.angle_gamma   90.00
#
_symmetry.space_group_name_H-M   'P 1'
#
loop_
_entity.id
_entity.type
_entity.pdbx_description
1 polymer ?
#
loop_
_entity_poly.entity_id
_entity_poly.type
_entity_poly.pdbx_seq_one_letter_code
_entity_poly.pdbx_strand_id
1 'polypeptide(L)'
;AHAAALERARQARALVAELDLELAALDNLDQVGNADYASAHGALEAASVGVGRVLDVILGLSLPKDDALPLLAALGPLLDAPVAVDMDQAEAALSVLQRGDHDVPVLLLDPLVERLKQGPGHHT
;
A
#
# COMPACT_ATOMS: atom_id res chain seq x y z
N ALA A 1 30.10 -26.89 26.87
CA ALA A 1 28.66 -26.61 26.81
C ALA A 1 28.33 -25.14 27.10
N HIS A 2 28.84 -24.54 28.17
CA HIS A 2 28.50 -23.15 28.57
C HIS A 2 28.94 -22.08 27.55
N ALA A 3 30.14 -22.19 26.99
CA ALA A 3 30.65 -21.24 25.98
C ALA A 3 29.81 -21.21 24.69
N ALA A 4 29.29 -22.36 24.24
CA ALA A 4 28.44 -22.44 23.05
C ALA A 4 27.05 -21.83 23.29
N ALA A 5 26.51 -21.92 24.51
CA ALA A 5 25.26 -21.26 24.88
C ALA A 5 25.43 -19.73 24.93
N LEU A 6 26.58 -19.27 25.43
CA LEU A 6 26.92 -17.84 25.51
C LEU A 6 27.11 -17.22 24.11
N GLU A 7 27.69 -17.97 23.19
CA GLU A 7 27.87 -17.53 21.81
C GLU A 7 26.55 -17.47 21.03
N ARG A 8 25.67 -18.48 21.22
CA ARG A 8 24.30 -18.43 20.66
C ARG A 8 23.50 -17.25 21.21
N ALA A 9 23.65 -16.93 22.50
CA ALA A 9 22.97 -15.79 23.10
C ALA A 9 23.46 -14.45 22.53
N ARG A 10 24.76 -14.33 22.19
CA ARG A 10 25.29 -13.15 21.49
C ARG A 10 24.78 -13.04 20.07
N GLN A 11 24.81 -14.14 19.32
CA GLN A 11 24.30 -14.18 17.95
C GLN A 11 22.81 -13.83 17.89
N ALA A 12 22.01 -14.38 18.81
CA ALA A 12 20.59 -14.05 18.90
C ALA A 12 20.36 -12.56 19.20
N ARG A 13 21.15 -11.96 20.11
CA ARG A 13 21.05 -10.52 20.41
C ARG A 13 21.47 -9.64 19.24
N ALA A 14 22.48 -10.03 18.49
CA ALA A 14 22.89 -9.31 17.28
C ALA A 14 21.79 -9.35 16.21
N LEU A 15 21.17 -10.52 16.02
CA LEU A 15 20.08 -10.70 15.07
C LEU A 15 18.82 -9.90 15.45
N VAL A 16 18.49 -9.84 16.74
CA VAL A 16 17.39 -9.00 17.24
C VAL A 16 17.67 -7.51 17.00
N ALA A 17 18.89 -7.05 17.25
CA ALA A 17 19.26 -5.65 17.02
C ALA A 17 19.23 -5.28 15.52
N GLU A 18 19.57 -6.22 14.64
CA GLU A 18 19.48 -6.06 13.19
C GLU A 18 18.01 -5.97 12.73
N LEU A 19 17.15 -6.85 13.25
CA LEU A 19 15.69 -6.79 13.03
C LEU A 19 15.07 -5.49 13.54
N ASP A 20 15.46 -4.99 14.71
CA ASP A 20 14.97 -3.73 15.25
C ASP A 20 15.36 -2.54 14.36
N LEU A 21 16.56 -2.57 13.77
CA LEU A 21 17.03 -1.58 12.80
C LEU A 21 16.23 -1.63 11.50
N GLU A 22 15.95 -2.83 10.98
CA GLU A 22 15.12 -3.01 9.79
C GLU A 22 13.68 -2.53 10.04
N LEU A 23 13.11 -2.83 11.21
CA LEU A 23 11.79 -2.35 11.61
C LEU A 23 11.75 -0.82 11.76
N ALA A 24 12.77 -0.20 12.36
CA ALA A 24 12.85 1.26 12.46
C ALA A 24 13.01 1.94 11.08
N ALA A 25 13.67 1.27 10.13
CA ALA A 25 13.73 1.75 8.74
C ALA A 25 12.36 1.65 8.05
N LEU A 26 11.57 0.63 8.38
CA LEU A 26 10.19 0.45 7.92
C LEU A 26 9.22 1.48 8.53
N ASP A 27 9.36 1.82 9.81
CA ASP A 27 8.56 2.88 10.46
C ASP A 27 8.78 4.27 9.83
N ASN A 28 9.97 4.50 9.26
CA ASN A 28 10.25 5.71 8.49
C ASN A 28 9.63 5.66 7.09
N LEU A 29 9.32 4.47 6.55
CA LEU A 29 8.59 4.31 5.29
C LEU A 29 7.08 4.51 5.48
N ASP A 30 6.52 4.24 6.66
CA ASP A 30 5.12 4.58 7.00
C ASP A 30 4.85 6.10 6.94
N GLN A 31 5.89 6.95 7.03
CA GLN A 31 5.79 8.39 6.79
C GLN A 31 5.76 8.79 5.30
N VAL A 32 5.84 7.82 4.38
CA VAL A 32 5.78 8.03 2.92
C VAL A 32 4.33 7.89 2.41
N GLY A 33 3.35 7.74 3.29
CA GLY A 33 1.94 7.85 2.92
C GLY A 33 1.58 9.31 2.60
N ASN A 34 0.85 9.54 1.50
CA ASN A 34 0.37 10.89 1.21
C ASN A 34 -0.76 11.25 2.19
N ALA A 35 -0.58 12.32 2.97
CA ALA A 35 -1.56 12.78 3.95
C ALA A 35 -2.95 13.07 3.33
N ASP A 36 -2.98 13.42 2.04
CA ASP A 36 -4.23 13.67 1.31
C ASP A 36 -5.03 12.36 1.12
N TYR A 37 -4.37 11.26 0.79
CA TYR A 37 -5.02 9.94 0.67
C TYR A 37 -5.48 9.42 2.03
N ALA A 38 -4.69 9.59 3.09
CA ALA A 38 -5.09 9.18 4.44
C ALA A 38 -6.35 9.94 4.90
N SER A 39 -6.40 11.25 4.65
CA SER A 39 -7.56 12.10 4.96
C SER A 39 -8.79 11.70 4.14
N ALA A 40 -8.60 11.42 2.84
CA ALA A 40 -9.65 10.94 1.95
C ALA A 40 -10.24 9.59 2.41
N HIS A 41 -9.40 8.63 2.78
CA HIS A 41 -9.86 7.35 3.33
C HIS A 41 -10.65 7.52 4.62
N GLY A 42 -10.20 8.40 5.53
CA GLY A 42 -10.96 8.73 6.74
C GLY A 42 -12.35 9.31 6.44
N ALA A 43 -12.46 10.17 5.42
CA ALA A 43 -13.76 10.71 4.99
C ALA A 43 -14.67 9.65 4.37
N LEU A 44 -14.12 8.75 3.56
CA LEU A 44 -14.85 7.64 2.93
C LEU A 44 -15.34 6.62 3.95
N GLU A 45 -14.50 6.27 4.93
CA GLU A 45 -14.85 5.39 6.05
C GLU A 45 -15.97 6.00 6.90
N ALA A 46 -15.86 7.29 7.25
CA ALA A 46 -16.89 7.99 8.00
C ALA A 46 -18.25 8.04 7.26
N ALA A 47 -18.22 8.02 5.93
CA ALA A 47 -19.40 7.97 5.06
C ALA A 47 -19.88 6.54 4.76
N SER A 48 -19.26 5.50 5.35
CA SER A 48 -19.54 4.08 5.07
C SER A 48 -19.36 3.67 3.59
N VAL A 49 -18.44 4.32 2.87
CA VAL A 49 -18.12 3.98 1.48
C VAL A 49 -16.96 2.99 1.48
N GLY A 50 -17.25 1.72 1.16
CA GLY A 50 -16.30 0.60 1.29
C GLY A 50 -15.21 0.50 0.21
N VAL A 51 -14.36 1.52 0.05
CA VAL A 51 -13.23 1.48 -0.90
C VAL A 51 -12.04 0.67 -0.36
N GLY A 52 -11.25 0.08 -1.27
CA GLY A 52 -9.94 -0.48 -0.96
C GLY A 52 -8.80 0.49 -1.28
N ARG A 53 -7.54 0.04 -1.14
CA ARG A 53 -6.34 0.77 -1.60
C ARG A 53 -5.66 0.05 -2.74
N VAL A 54 -4.96 0.81 -3.58
CA VAL A 54 -4.15 0.24 -4.68
C VAL A 54 -3.11 -0.75 -4.15
N LEU A 55 -2.46 -0.45 -3.02
CA LEU A 55 -1.53 -1.36 -2.36
C LEU A 55 -2.18 -2.72 -2.06
N ASP A 56 -3.36 -2.72 -1.46
CA ASP A 56 -4.06 -3.95 -1.08
C ASP A 56 -4.43 -4.78 -2.32
N VAL A 57 -4.79 -4.12 -3.43
CA VAL A 57 -5.04 -4.78 -4.72
C VAL A 57 -3.76 -5.45 -5.23
N ILE A 58 -2.63 -4.76 -5.26
CA ILE A 58 -1.35 -5.31 -5.74
C ILE A 58 -0.92 -6.51 -4.90
N LEU A 59 -1.02 -6.40 -3.57
CA LEU A 59 -0.69 -7.50 -2.66
C LEU A 59 -1.64 -8.69 -2.84
N GLY A 60 -2.91 -8.43 -3.14
CA GLY A 60 -3.92 -9.46 -3.44
C GLY A 60 -3.67 -10.22 -4.74
N LEU A 61 -2.94 -9.64 -5.70
CA LEU A 61 -2.62 -10.30 -6.98
C LEU A 61 -1.58 -11.42 -6.86
N SER A 62 -0.94 -11.59 -5.69
CA SER A 62 0.04 -12.66 -5.44
C SER A 62 1.15 -12.72 -6.50
N LEU A 63 1.62 -11.56 -6.96
CA LEU A 63 2.68 -11.45 -7.94
C LEU A 63 4.03 -11.91 -7.36
N PRO A 64 4.94 -12.46 -8.18
CA PRO A 64 6.33 -12.66 -7.78
C PRO A 64 6.96 -11.35 -7.30
N LYS A 65 7.84 -11.43 -6.29
CA LYS A 65 8.50 -10.25 -5.70
C LYS A 65 9.20 -9.38 -6.75
N ASP A 66 9.85 -10.03 -7.72
CA ASP A 66 10.59 -9.35 -8.79
C ASP A 66 9.69 -8.54 -9.73
N ASP A 67 8.40 -8.90 -9.83
CA ASP A 67 7.39 -8.19 -10.61
C ASP A 67 6.62 -7.15 -9.76
N ALA A 68 6.43 -7.44 -8.47
CA ALA A 68 5.70 -6.55 -7.55
C ALA A 68 6.52 -5.31 -7.18
N LEU A 69 7.82 -5.44 -6.92
CA LEU A 69 8.66 -4.32 -6.48
C LEU A 69 8.71 -3.17 -7.50
N PRO A 70 8.90 -3.41 -8.81
CA PRO A 70 8.83 -2.35 -9.81
C PRO A 70 7.48 -1.63 -9.86
N LEU A 71 6.37 -2.37 -9.69
CA LEU A 71 5.02 -1.79 -9.66
C LEU A 71 4.82 -0.89 -8.44
N LEU A 72 5.25 -1.34 -7.26
CA LEU A 72 5.19 -0.55 -6.02
C LEU A 72 6.02 0.73 -6.16
N ALA A 73 7.24 0.62 -6.69
CA ALA A 73 8.12 1.77 -6.91
C ALA A 73 7.55 2.77 -7.94
N ALA A 74 6.92 2.27 -9.01
CA ALA A 74 6.36 3.11 -10.07
C ALA A 74 5.10 3.88 -9.64
N LEU A 75 4.28 3.30 -8.76
CA LEU A 75 3.03 3.92 -8.32
C LEU A 75 3.26 4.94 -7.20
N GLY A 76 4.26 4.74 -6.34
CA GLY A 76 4.64 5.71 -5.31
C GLY A 76 3.43 6.16 -4.47
N PRO A 77 3.09 7.46 -4.44
CA PRO A 77 1.94 7.96 -3.66
C PRO A 77 0.59 7.35 -4.07
N LEU A 78 0.43 6.89 -5.32
CA LEU A 78 -0.82 6.29 -5.79
C LEU A 78 -1.13 4.95 -5.12
N LEU A 79 -0.19 4.36 -4.38
CA LEU A 79 -0.42 3.15 -3.61
C LEU A 79 -1.53 3.30 -2.56
N ASP A 80 -1.71 4.53 -2.06
CA ASP A 80 -2.78 4.85 -1.10
C ASP A 80 -4.07 5.31 -1.77
N ALA A 81 -4.12 5.41 -3.11
CA ALA A 81 -5.31 5.87 -3.79
C ALA A 81 -6.51 4.93 -3.55
N PRO A 82 -7.72 5.48 -3.35
CA PRO A 82 -8.93 4.69 -3.15
C PRO A 82 -9.30 3.90 -4.42
N VAL A 83 -9.66 2.64 -4.23
CA VAL A 83 -10.11 1.72 -5.28
C VAL A 83 -11.56 1.33 -5.03
N ALA A 84 -12.42 1.60 -5.99
CA ALA A 84 -13.82 1.20 -6.01
C ALA A 84 -14.00 -0.11 -6.80
N VAL A 85 -14.84 -1.02 -6.31
CA VAL A 85 -15.13 -2.30 -6.98
C VAL A 85 -16.02 -2.13 -8.21
N ASP A 86 -16.85 -1.10 -8.23
CA ASP A 86 -17.77 -0.78 -9.32
C ASP A 86 -17.99 0.74 -9.47
N MET A 87 -18.78 1.13 -10.48
CA MET A 87 -19.07 2.53 -10.78
C MET A 87 -19.94 3.20 -9.71
N ASP A 88 -20.92 2.48 -9.14
CA ASP A 88 -21.81 3.02 -8.12
C ASP A 88 -21.02 3.43 -6.88
N GLN A 89 -20.06 2.60 -6.48
CA GLN A 89 -19.13 2.90 -5.40
C GLN A 89 -18.18 4.03 -5.76
N ALA A 90 -17.70 4.09 -7.00
CA ALA A 90 -16.83 5.19 -7.45
C ALA A 90 -17.57 6.53 -7.39
N GLU A 91 -18.83 6.58 -7.83
CA GLU A 91 -19.68 7.77 -7.77
C GLU A 91 -19.97 8.20 -6.33
N ALA A 92 -20.26 7.24 -5.45
CA ALA A 92 -20.44 7.49 -4.02
C ALA A 92 -19.16 8.06 -3.39
N ALA A 93 -18.00 7.47 -3.71
CA ALA A 93 -16.71 7.94 -3.22
C ALA A 93 -16.40 9.36 -3.71
N LEU A 94 -16.50 9.60 -5.02
CA LEU A 94 -16.30 10.93 -5.61
C LEU A 94 -17.22 11.98 -5.00
N SER A 95 -18.50 11.64 -4.76
CA SER A 95 -19.45 12.54 -4.12
C SER A 95 -19.07 12.93 -2.70
N VAL A 96 -18.46 12.03 -1.94
CA VAL A 96 -17.96 12.31 -0.58
C VAL A 96 -16.70 13.16 -0.63
N LEU A 97 -15.75 12.78 -1.48
CA LEU A 97 -14.47 13.46 -1.64
C LEU A 97 -14.64 14.91 -2.11
N GLN A 98 -15.52 15.16 -3.08
CA GLN A 98 -15.84 16.49 -3.57
C GLN A 98 -16.46 17.39 -2.50
N ARG A 99 -17.28 16.83 -1.59
CA ARG A 99 -17.85 17.59 -0.47
C ARG A 99 -16.81 17.93 0.60
N GLY A 100 -15.80 17.07 0.74
CA GLY A 100 -14.70 17.24 1.69
C GLY A 100 -13.51 18.04 1.14
N ASP A 101 -13.60 18.55 -0.10
CA ASP A 101 -12.50 19.24 -0.79
C ASP A 101 -11.21 18.38 -0.90
N HIS A 102 -11.40 17.06 -1.05
CA HIS A 102 -10.30 16.12 -1.26
C HIS A 102 -10.01 15.97 -2.76
N ASP A 103 -8.85 16.45 -3.21
CA ASP A 103 -8.39 16.31 -4.60
C ASP A 103 -7.57 15.03 -4.80
N VAL A 104 -8.25 13.88 -4.74
CA VAL A 104 -7.62 12.57 -4.93
C VAL A 104 -8.36 11.73 -5.99
N PRO A 105 -7.64 10.98 -6.85
CA PRO A 105 -8.27 10.08 -7.80
C PRO A 105 -8.90 8.86 -7.12
N VAL A 106 -10.06 8.43 -7.62
CA VAL A 106 -10.65 7.12 -7.32
C VAL A 106 -10.44 6.21 -8.53
N LEU A 107 -9.84 5.04 -8.32
CA LEU A 107 -9.59 4.07 -9.37
C LEU A 107 -10.64 2.96 -9.35
N LEU A 108 -10.96 2.42 -10.52
CA LEU A 108 -11.82 1.24 -10.62
C LEU A 108 -10.98 -0.03 -10.55
N LEU A 109 -11.46 -1.03 -9.81
CA LEU A 109 -10.75 -2.28 -9.56
C LEU A 109 -10.43 -3.04 -10.85
N ASP A 110 -11.44 -3.29 -11.69
CA ASP A 110 -11.25 -4.11 -12.90
C ASP A 110 -10.22 -3.49 -13.87
N PRO A 111 -10.33 -2.20 -14.27
CA PRO A 111 -9.32 -1.56 -15.11
C PRO A 111 -7.93 -1.53 -14.47
N LEU A 112 -7.85 -1.32 -13.15
CA LEU A 112 -6.58 -1.34 -12.41
C LEU A 112 -5.93 -2.72 -12.50
N VAL A 113 -6.68 -3.79 -12.23
CA VAL A 113 -6.18 -5.17 -12.29
C VAL A 113 -5.73 -5.54 -13.71
N GLU A 114 -6.50 -5.16 -14.73
CA GLU A 114 -6.11 -5.37 -16.13
C GLU A 114 -4.78 -4.68 -16.46
N ARG A 115 -4.61 -3.42 -16.03
CA ARG A 115 -3.38 -2.67 -16.24
C ARG A 115 -2.18 -3.28 -15.50
N LEU A 116 -2.37 -3.70 -14.24
CA LEU A 116 -1.31 -4.31 -13.44
C LEU A 116 -0.82 -5.63 -14.04
N LYS A 117 -1.73 -6.43 -14.63
CA LYS A 117 -1.37 -7.68 -15.32
C LYS A 117 -0.61 -7.47 -16.64
N GLN A 118 -0.77 -6.33 -17.29
CA GLN A 118 -0.10 -6.00 -18.55
C GLN A 118 1.36 -5.54 -18.37
N GLY A 119 1.76 -5.22 -17.13
CA GLY A 119 3.11 -4.78 -16.77
C GLY A 119 3.44 -3.34 -17.21
N PRO A 120 4.50 -2.74 -16.62
CA PRO A 120 4.95 -1.39 -16.96
C PRO A 120 5.61 -1.39 -18.35
N GLY A 121 4.81 -1.21 -19.40
CA GLY A 121 5.31 -1.19 -20.79
C GLY A 121 4.23 -1.24 -21.87
N HIS A 122 2.98 -1.59 -21.55
CA HIS A 122 1.87 -1.55 -22.50
C HIS A 122 1.23 -0.15 -22.57
N HIS A 123 1.96 0.79 -23.17
CA HIS A 123 1.40 2.04 -23.69
C HIS A 123 1.43 1.96 -25.22
N THR A 124 0.28 1.71 -25.84
CA THR A 124 0.00 2.08 -27.23
C THR A 124 -0.95 3.24 -27.25
#